data_AF-A0A349KJI2-F1
#
_entry.id   AF-A0A349KJI2-F1
#
_cell.length_a   1.000
_cell.length_b   1.000
_cell.length_c   1.000
_cell.angle_alpha   90.00
_cell.angle_beta   90.00
_cell.angle_gamma   90.00
#
_symmetry.space_group_name_H-M   'P 1'
#
loop_
_entity.id
_entity.type
_entity.pdbx_description
1 polymer ?
#
loop_
_entity_poly.entity_id
_entity_poly.type
_entity_poly.pdbx_seq_one_letter_code
_entity_poly.pdbx_strand_id
1 'polypeptide(L)'
;MSAVIDVHSHMFTRNWLELLRRHGGPDYVVAPSLDSPDTVHYRGASFNVLEPQHFDFEARMEKMAAAGVDMAIISLPAPSVFWA
;
A
#
# COMPACT_ATOMS: atom_id res chain seq x y z
N MET A 1 -0.51 9.58 30.86
CA MET A 1 -1.33 9.06 29.75
C MET A 1 -0.60 7.88 29.14
N SER A 2 -1.32 6.88 28.65
CA SER A 2 -0.75 5.76 27.89
C SER A 2 -0.68 6.12 26.40
N ALA A 3 0.34 5.64 25.69
CA ALA A 3 0.44 5.82 24.24
C ALA A 3 -0.63 5.00 23.49
N VAL A 4 -1.20 5.57 22.43
CA VAL A 4 -2.09 4.90 21.48
C VAL A 4 -1.22 4.35 20.33
N ILE A 5 -1.16 3.01 20.24
CA ILE A 5 -0.32 2.32 19.27
C ILE A 5 -1.20 1.59 18.26
N ASP A 6 -1.08 1.96 16.99
CA ASP A 6 -1.66 1.22 15.87
C ASP A 6 -0.69 0.13 15.39
N VAL A 7 -1.12 -1.12 15.46
CA VAL A 7 -0.30 -2.27 15.04
C VAL A 7 -0.76 -2.89 13.72
N HIS A 8 -1.76 -2.30 13.06
CA HIS A 8 -2.36 -2.84 11.85
C HIS A 8 -2.78 -1.72 10.88
N SER A 9 -1.77 -1.09 10.30
CA SER A 9 -1.95 -0.26 9.11
C SER A 9 -0.86 -0.51 8.07
N HIS A 10 -1.11 -0.01 6.87
CA HIS A 10 -0.35 -0.36 5.69
C HIS A 10 0.12 0.88 4.94
N MET A 11 1.28 0.75 4.31
CA MET A 11 1.82 1.72 3.36
C MET A 11 2.53 0.95 2.24
N PHE A 12 2.61 1.58 1.08
CA PHE A 12 3.47 1.13 -0.01
C PHE A 12 4.65 2.09 -0.18
N THR A 13 5.67 1.63 -0.89
CA THR A 13 6.71 2.50 -1.42
C THR A 13 6.64 2.52 -2.94
N ARG A 14 7.11 3.60 -3.56
CA ARG A 14 7.22 3.68 -5.02
C ARG A 14 8.17 2.60 -5.57
N ASN A 15 9.24 2.29 -4.85
CA ASN A 15 10.16 1.21 -5.22
C ASN A 15 9.47 -0.16 -5.24
N TRP A 16 8.57 -0.44 -4.29
CA TRP A 16 7.79 -1.67 -4.29
C TRP A 16 6.90 -1.78 -5.53
N LEU A 17 6.20 -0.70 -5.91
CA LEU A 17 5.36 -0.67 -7.10
C LEU A 17 6.17 -0.95 -8.37
N GLU A 18 7.36 -0.35 -8.48
CA GLU A 18 8.28 -0.57 -9.59
C GLU A 18 8.81 -2.01 -9.64
N LEU A 19 9.11 -2.61 -8.49
CA LEU A 19 9.50 -4.02 -8.41
C LEU A 19 8.36 -4.94 -8.85
N LEU A 20 7.13 -4.68 -8.39
CA LEU A 20 5.95 -5.45 -8.77
C LEU A 20 5.68 -5.37 -10.29
N ARG A 21 5.82 -4.18 -10.89
CA ARG A 21 5.72 -4.01 -12.36
C ARG A 21 6.77 -4.82 -13.13
N ARG A 22 8.00 -4.93 -12.60
CA ARG A 22 9.10 -5.63 -13.27
C ARG A 22 9.08 -7.14 -13.07
N HIS A 23 8.63 -7.60 -11.91
CA HIS A 23 8.83 -8.99 -11.46
C HIS A 23 7.55 -9.71 -11.06
N GLY A 24 6.40 -9.04 -11.03
CA GLY A 24 5.13 -9.64 -10.60
C GLY A 24 4.49 -10.58 -11.62
N GLY A 25 4.85 -10.47 -12.89
CA GLY A 25 4.28 -11.31 -13.95
C GLY A 25 4.71 -12.78 -13.85
N PRO A 26 3.88 -13.72 -14.35
CA PRO A 26 2.67 -13.47 -15.13
C PRO A 26 1.41 -13.24 -14.27
N ASP A 27 1.44 -13.61 -13.00
CA ASP A 27 0.25 -13.64 -12.15
C ASP A 27 -0.16 -12.26 -11.64
N TYR A 28 0.80 -11.36 -11.37
CA TYR A 28 0.53 -9.99 -10.97
C TYR A 28 0.81 -8.99 -12.09
N VAL A 29 -0.18 -8.16 -12.38
CA VAL A 29 -0.10 -7.07 -13.35
C VAL A 29 -0.56 -5.78 -12.70
N VAL A 30 0.20 -4.70 -12.88
CA VAL A 30 -0.22 -3.36 -12.50
C VAL A 30 -0.76 -2.67 -13.75
N ALA A 31 -2.03 -2.26 -13.71
CA ALA A 31 -2.70 -1.59 -14.83
C ALA A 31 -3.68 -0.52 -14.32
N PRO A 32 -4.06 0.45 -15.16
CA PRO A 32 -5.10 1.41 -14.83
C PRO A 32 -6.47 0.75 -14.64
N SER A 33 -7.25 1.27 -13.69
CA SER A 33 -8.68 0.99 -13.51
C SER A 33 -9.49 2.29 -13.57
N LEU A 34 -10.80 2.21 -13.31
CA LEU A 34 -11.66 3.39 -13.20
C LEU A 34 -11.32 4.25 -11.97
N ASP A 35 -10.72 3.64 -10.94
CA ASP A 35 -10.50 4.29 -9.64
C ASP A 35 -9.06 4.80 -9.47
N SER A 36 -8.07 4.15 -10.12
CA SER A 36 -6.66 4.57 -10.03
C SER A 36 -5.87 4.20 -11.30
N PRO A 37 -4.90 5.04 -11.72
CA PRO A 37 -3.93 4.66 -12.76
C PRO A 37 -3.08 3.43 -12.37
N ASP A 38 -2.98 3.13 -11.07
CA ASP A 38 -2.22 2.01 -10.53
C ASP A 38 -3.17 1.08 -9.75
N THR A 39 -3.61 0.01 -10.41
CA THR A 39 -4.37 -1.06 -9.78
C THR A 39 -3.63 -2.37 -9.96
N VAL A 40 -3.49 -3.14 -8.88
CA VAL A 40 -2.90 -4.49 -8.93
C VAL A 40 -3.98 -5.49 -9.27
N HIS A 41 -3.71 -6.28 -10.30
CA HIS A 41 -4.50 -7.42 -10.73
C HIS A 41 -3.76 -8.71 -10.43
N TYR A 42 -4.47 -9.71 -9.92
CA TYR A 42 -3.99 -11.08 -9.78
C TYR A 42 -4.78 -11.97 -10.75
N ARG A 43 -4.09 -12.60 -11.70
CA ARG A 43 -4.69 -13.47 -12.72
C ARG A 43 -5.92 -12.86 -13.42
N GLY A 44 -5.82 -11.56 -13.74
CA GLY A 44 -6.86 -10.79 -14.42
C GLY A 44 -7.90 -10.12 -13.49
N ALA A 45 -8.03 -10.53 -12.23
CA ALA A 45 -8.94 -9.89 -11.27
C ALA A 45 -8.25 -8.75 -10.51
N SER A 46 -8.84 -7.55 -10.48
CA SER A 46 -8.35 -6.46 -9.63
C SER A 46 -8.57 -6.80 -8.16
N PHE A 47 -7.61 -6.45 -7.30
CA PHE A 47 -7.77 -6.61 -5.85
C PHE A 47 -7.13 -5.50 -5.01
N ASN A 48 -6.31 -4.62 -5.61
CA ASN A 48 -5.67 -3.55 -4.85
C ASN A 48 -5.60 -2.25 -5.66
N VAL A 49 -6.44 -1.29 -5.32
CA VAL A 49 -6.48 0.04 -5.95
C VAL A 49 -5.49 0.95 -5.21
N LEU A 50 -4.41 1.35 -5.87
CA LEU A 50 -3.35 2.12 -5.24
C LEU A 50 -3.60 3.61 -5.41
N GLU A 51 -4.12 4.26 -4.37
CA GLU A 51 -4.30 5.72 -4.33
C GLU A 51 -3.03 6.46 -3.87
N PRO A 52 -2.85 7.76 -4.21
CA PRO A 52 -1.68 8.54 -3.83
C PRO A 52 -1.36 8.51 -2.34
N GLN A 53 -2.38 8.52 -1.47
CA GLN A 53 -2.24 8.56 -0.02
C GLN A 53 -1.59 7.31 0.56
N HIS A 54 -1.64 6.16 -0.13
CA HIS A 54 -0.97 4.95 0.34
C HIS A 54 0.57 5.02 0.23
N PHE A 55 1.11 6.05 -0.43
CA PHE A 55 2.54 6.29 -0.61
C PHE A 55 3.03 7.53 0.13
N ASP A 56 2.12 8.33 0.72
CA ASP A 56 2.42 9.62 1.32
C ASP A 56 2.56 9.49 2.84
N PHE A 57 3.81 9.39 3.29
CA PHE A 57 4.14 9.24 4.70
C PHE A 57 3.92 10.53 5.50
N GLU A 58 4.05 11.71 4.89
CA GLU A 58 3.82 12.98 5.57
C GLU A 58 2.33 13.18 5.83
N ALA A 59 1.48 12.97 4.81
CA ALA A 59 0.03 13.00 4.97
C ALA A 59 -0.45 11.96 6.00
N ARG A 60 0.23 10.81 6.10
CA ARG A 60 -0.03 9.82 7.15
C ARG A 60 0.27 10.38 8.54
N MET A 61 1.40 11.05 8.73
CA MET A 61 1.76 11.66 10.03
C MET A 61 0.73 12.70 10.46
N GLU A 62 0.27 13.55 9.54
CA GLU A 62 -0.81 14.53 9.80
C GLU A 62 -2.11 13.84 10.22
N LYS A 63 -2.50 12.78 9.51
CA LYS A 63 -3.71 12.00 9.83
C LYS A 63 -3.60 11.25 11.17
N MET A 64 -2.42 10.73 11.51
CA MET A 64 -2.18 10.13 12.83
C MET A 64 -2.35 11.16 13.94
N ALA A 65 -1.78 12.35 13.78
CA ALA A 65 -1.91 13.43 14.76
C ALA A 65 -3.39 13.84 14.93
N ALA A 66 -4.13 13.98 13.83
CA ALA A 66 -5.56 14.29 13.87
C ALA A 66 -6.40 13.16 14.52
N ALA A 67 -5.99 11.90 14.37
CA ALA A 67 -6.65 10.73 14.94
C ALA A 67 -6.21 10.39 16.37
N GLY A 68 -5.19 11.06 16.91
CA GLY A 68 -4.62 10.76 18.23
C GLY A 68 -3.85 9.43 18.29
N VAL A 69 -3.20 9.03 17.19
CA VAL A 69 -2.34 7.83 17.14
C VAL A 69 -0.89 8.26 17.36
N ASP A 70 -0.29 7.82 18.47
CA ASP A 70 1.06 8.24 18.88
C ASP A 70 2.16 7.47 18.13
N MET A 71 1.92 6.20 17.81
CA MET A 71 2.86 5.34 17.10
C MET A 71 2.10 4.37 16.20
N ALA A 72 2.70 4.03 15.07
CA ALA A 72 2.21 2.94 14.25
C ALA A 72 3.32 1.99 13.80
N ILE A 73 3.04 0.70 13.90
CA ILE A 73 3.85 -0.38 13.34
C ILE A 73 3.20 -0.78 12.02
N ILE A 74 3.73 -0.25 10.92
CA ILE A 74 3.19 -0.49 9.59
C ILE A 74 3.73 -1.79 8.99
N SER A 75 2.93 -2.40 8.11
CA SER A 75 3.34 -3.57 7.34
C SER A 75 3.01 -3.40 5.85
N LEU A 76 3.79 -4.03 4.99
CA LEU A 76 3.51 -4.09 3.57
C LEU A 76 2.32 -5.05 3.34
N PRO A 77 1.20 -4.59 2.75
CA PRO A 77 0.03 -5.44 2.54
C PRO A 77 0.24 -6.37 1.34
N ALA A 78 -0.76 -7.21 1.05
CA ALA A 78 -0.76 -8.06 -0.14
C ALA A 78 -0.58 -7.24 -1.43
N PRO A 79 0.17 -7.74 -2.44
CA PRO A 79 0.76 -9.08 -2.55
C PRO A 79 2.13 -9.27 -1.88
N SER A 80 2.51 -8.45 -0.90
CA SER A 80 3.78 -8.57 -0.18
C SER A 80 4.97 -8.57 -1.16
N VAL A 81 5.92 -9.50 -1.03
CA VAL A 81 7.17 -9.54 -1.85
C VAL A 81 7.44 -10.92 -2.47
N PHE A 82 6.46 -11.82 -2.47
CA PHE A 82 6.59 -13.16 -3.07
C PHE A 82 5.62 -13.29 -4.24
N TRP A 83 6.15 -13.21 -5.47
CA TRP A 83 5.36 -13.08 -6.71
C TRP A 83 5.66 -14.15 -7.77
N ALA A 84 6.41 -15.19 -7.39
CA ALA A 84 6.87 -16.26 -8.28
C ALA A 84 5.89 -17.43 -8.33
#